data_AF-A0A3Q2PBE3-F1
#
_entry.id   AF-A0A3Q2PBE3-F1
#
_cell.length_a   1.000
_cell.length_b   1.000
_cell.length_c   1.000
_cell.angle_alpha   90.00
_cell.angle_beta   90.00
_cell.angle_gamma   90.00
#
_symmetry.space_group_name_H-M   'P 1'
#
loop_
_entity.id
_entity.type
_entity.pdbx_description
1 polymer ?
#
loop_
_entity_poly.entity_id
_entity_poly.type
_entity_poly.pdbx_seq_one_letter_code
_entity_poly.pdbx_strand_id
1 'polypeptide(L)'
;TCSNINVKINVLLTHILGLFLIHVLFLICIQAHPDTEVHTISLYNGLKSLMPLWVQVQNFRKAIEEIMNQSPEGVHLLCFSQGGVICRAVLSTSPNHNVHTFIALSSPLAGQYGETDYLMKAFPNCLKELVYLVCYHGMGPEISICDYWNDPHHRADYLRGNTFLPLINGEKPHKLMKDWRENFLRIKKMVLIGGPDDGVITPWQSSHYGFYDASEDVVEMRNQEFYKRDTFGLRTLDARGDVSMCVQSGVEHTKWHSNITVFNNCIKKWLI
;
A
#
# COMPACT_ATOMS: atom_id res chain seq x y z
N THR A 1 -11.82 29.90 25.25
CA THR A 1 -11.20 30.09 23.92
C THR A 1 -11.03 28.73 23.26
N CYS A 2 -12.11 28.19 22.67
CA CYS A 2 -12.00 27.00 21.84
C CYS A 2 -11.46 27.46 20.47
N SER A 3 -10.14 27.44 20.33
CA SER A 3 -9.50 27.53 19.03
C SER A 3 -9.91 26.30 18.22
N ASN A 4 -10.72 26.52 17.18
CA ASN A 4 -11.01 25.55 16.13
C ASN A 4 -9.69 24.98 15.60
N ILE A 5 -9.32 23.77 16.02
CA ILE A 5 -8.28 23.01 15.35
C ILE A 5 -8.93 22.45 14.10
N ASN A 6 -8.92 23.24 13.03
CA ASN A 6 -9.24 22.79 11.70
C ASN A 6 -8.13 21.81 11.28
N VAL A 7 -8.31 20.52 11.53
CA VAL A 7 -7.47 19.48 10.94
C VAL A 7 -7.80 19.48 9.44
N LYS A 8 -6.99 20.20 8.67
CA LYS A 8 -6.96 20.11 7.21
C LYS A 8 -5.83 19.13 6.86
N ILE A 9 -5.75 18.72 5.60
CA ILE A 9 -4.62 18.01 4.97
C ILE A 9 -4.84 16.50 4.73
N ASN A 10 -5.38 16.22 3.54
CA ASN A 10 -5.40 14.91 2.93
C ASN A 10 -4.39 14.87 1.77
N VAL A 11 -3.42 13.95 1.82
CA VAL A 11 -2.54 13.64 0.70
C VAL A 11 -3.03 12.36 0.03
N LEU A 12 -3.48 12.50 -1.22
CA LEU A 12 -3.91 11.42 -2.09
C LEU A 12 -2.73 10.99 -2.97
N LEU A 13 -2.20 9.80 -2.70
CA LEU A 13 -1.10 9.17 -3.42
C LEU A 13 -1.67 8.12 -4.36
N THR A 14 -1.45 8.31 -5.65
CA THR A 14 -2.05 7.42 -6.64
C THR A 14 -1.02 6.81 -7.55
N HIS A 15 -1.06 5.48 -7.63
CA HIS A 15 -0.11 4.73 -8.40
C HIS A 15 -0.76 3.50 -9.05
N ILE A 16 -0.89 3.55 -10.39
CA ILE A 16 -0.69 2.49 -11.41
C ILE A 16 -1.36 2.92 -12.73
N LEU A 17 -0.81 2.42 -13.86
CA LEU A 17 -1.35 2.34 -15.24
C LEU A 17 -2.85 2.71 -15.37
N GLY A 18 -3.12 4.01 -15.48
CA GLY A 18 -4.48 4.51 -15.62
C GLY A 18 -4.64 5.95 -15.14
N LEU A 19 -3.74 6.85 -15.60
CA LEU A 19 -4.03 8.28 -15.60
C LEU A 19 -5.37 8.46 -16.31
N PHE A 20 -6.44 8.73 -15.56
CA PHE A 20 -7.69 9.42 -15.93
C PHE A 20 -8.75 9.29 -14.83
N LEU A 21 -8.57 8.42 -13.84
CA LEU A 21 -9.69 7.92 -13.03
C LEU A 21 -9.79 8.47 -11.58
N ILE A 22 -8.81 9.23 -11.10
CA ILE A 22 -8.73 9.67 -9.68
C ILE A 22 -9.40 11.03 -9.42
N HIS A 23 -9.72 11.78 -10.47
CA HIS A 23 -10.49 13.03 -10.35
C HIS A 23 -11.79 12.81 -9.57
N VAL A 24 -12.41 11.64 -9.70
CA VAL A 24 -13.66 11.31 -9.02
C VAL A 24 -13.47 11.24 -7.49
N LEU A 25 -12.44 10.54 -6.97
CA LEU A 25 -12.21 10.47 -5.52
C LEU A 25 -11.92 11.85 -4.95
N PHE A 26 -11.07 12.60 -5.65
CA PHE A 26 -10.71 13.96 -5.28
C PHE A 26 -11.95 14.85 -5.15
N LEU A 27 -12.84 14.83 -6.15
CA LEU A 27 -14.09 15.57 -6.14
C LEU A 27 -15.01 15.13 -5.00
N ILE A 28 -15.13 13.82 -4.77
CA ILE A 28 -15.92 13.28 -3.66
C ILE A 28 -15.38 13.77 -2.30
N CYS A 29 -14.05 13.76 -2.12
CA CYS A 29 -13.41 14.25 -0.91
C CYS A 29 -13.70 15.74 -0.67
N ILE A 30 -13.50 16.59 -1.68
CA ILE A 30 -13.75 18.04 -1.56
C ILE A 30 -15.23 18.31 -1.32
N GLN A 31 -16.14 17.59 -1.97
CA GLN A 31 -17.57 17.77 -1.74
C GLN A 31 -17.98 17.36 -0.32
N ALA A 32 -17.38 16.29 0.22
CA ALA A 32 -17.67 15.82 1.58
C ALA A 32 -17.01 16.68 2.67
N HIS A 33 -15.85 17.26 2.38
CA HIS A 33 -15.05 18.08 3.30
C HIS A 33 -14.51 19.33 2.58
N PRO A 34 -15.34 20.38 2.39
CA PRO A 34 -14.97 21.55 1.59
C PRO A 34 -13.78 22.35 2.13
N ASP A 35 -13.55 22.25 3.44
CA ASP A 35 -12.43 22.90 4.12
C ASP A 35 -11.12 22.11 4.03
N THR A 36 -11.14 20.86 3.58
CA THR A 36 -9.95 20.01 3.56
C THR A 36 -9.14 20.25 2.29
N GLU A 37 -7.87 20.63 2.49
CA GLU A 37 -6.91 20.66 1.40
C GLU A 37 -6.56 19.23 0.97
N VAL A 38 -6.70 18.95 -0.33
CA VAL A 38 -6.39 17.66 -0.92
C VAL A 38 -5.26 17.82 -1.91
N HIS A 39 -4.14 17.13 -1.68
CA HIS A 39 -3.00 17.11 -2.60
C HIS A 39 -2.95 15.80 -3.36
N THR A 40 -2.89 15.85 -4.69
CA THR A 40 -2.62 14.66 -5.51
C THR A 40 -1.15 14.61 -5.91
N ILE A 41 -0.42 13.58 -5.50
CA ILE A 41 0.98 13.41 -5.91
C ILE A 41 1.05 12.56 -7.18
N SER A 42 1.30 13.22 -8.31
CA SER A 42 1.29 12.61 -9.65
C SER A 42 2.71 12.33 -10.13
N LEU A 43 3.33 11.28 -9.57
CA LEU A 43 4.65 10.77 -9.99
C LEU A 43 4.48 9.37 -10.61
N TYR A 44 5.38 8.99 -11.53
CA TYR A 44 5.42 7.64 -12.12
C TYR A 44 4.15 7.19 -12.85
N ASN A 45 3.58 8.10 -13.63
CA ASN A 45 2.41 7.83 -14.44
C ASN A 45 2.65 6.86 -15.63
N GLY A 46 1.61 6.11 -15.99
CA GLY A 46 1.63 5.21 -17.16
C GLY A 46 2.72 4.14 -17.02
N LEU A 47 3.53 3.92 -18.05
CA LEU A 47 4.62 2.93 -18.02
C LEU A 47 5.70 3.24 -16.96
N LYS A 48 5.84 4.50 -16.51
CA LYS A 48 6.77 4.84 -15.44
C LYS A 48 6.39 4.19 -14.10
N SER A 49 5.16 3.71 -13.95
CA SER A 49 4.70 2.95 -12.79
C SER A 49 5.44 1.62 -12.63
N LEU A 50 6.09 1.14 -13.68
CA LEU A 50 6.89 -0.08 -13.66
C LEU A 50 8.32 0.15 -13.15
N MET A 51 8.73 1.39 -12.87
CA MET A 51 10.07 1.66 -12.33
C MET A 51 10.26 1.07 -10.92
N PRO A 52 11.47 0.69 -10.50
CA PRO A 52 11.72 0.03 -9.22
C PRO A 52 11.14 0.80 -8.04
N LEU A 53 10.47 0.09 -7.12
CA LEU A 53 9.75 0.71 -6.01
C LEU A 53 10.66 1.52 -5.11
N TRP A 54 11.92 1.12 -4.90
CA TRP A 54 12.85 1.93 -4.11
C TRP A 54 13.14 3.30 -4.73
N VAL A 55 13.17 3.40 -6.07
CA VAL A 55 13.32 4.68 -6.78
C VAL A 55 12.06 5.53 -6.58
N GLN A 56 10.88 4.89 -6.65
CA GLN A 56 9.61 5.58 -6.43
C GLN A 56 9.46 6.06 -4.98
N VAL A 57 9.77 5.22 -4.00
CA VAL A 57 9.72 5.54 -2.56
C VAL A 57 10.56 6.77 -2.25
N GLN A 58 11.77 6.89 -2.83
CA GLN A 58 12.61 8.08 -2.61
C GLN A 58 11.94 9.37 -3.10
N ASN A 59 11.29 9.33 -4.26
CA ASN A 59 10.68 10.53 -4.85
C ASN A 59 9.31 10.86 -4.25
N PHE A 60 8.49 9.85 -3.94
CA PHE A 60 7.28 10.05 -3.17
C PHE A 60 7.57 10.55 -1.76
N ARG A 61 8.62 10.04 -1.11
CA ARG A 61 9.07 10.55 0.20
C ARG A 61 9.34 12.05 0.16
N LYS A 62 10.10 12.54 -0.83
CA LYS A 62 10.38 13.98 -0.97
C LYS A 62 9.10 14.80 -1.11
N ALA A 63 8.20 14.37 -2.00
CA ALA A 63 6.93 15.07 -2.22
C ALA A 63 6.02 15.05 -0.98
N ILE A 64 5.98 13.93 -0.25
CA ILE A 64 5.22 13.82 1.00
C ILE A 64 5.86 14.70 2.08
N GLU A 65 7.19 14.72 2.21
CA GLU A 65 7.92 15.58 3.16
C GLU A 65 7.66 17.08 2.92
N GLU A 66 7.60 17.52 1.67
CA GLU A 66 7.25 18.91 1.32
C GLU A 66 5.85 19.29 1.82
N ILE A 67 4.87 18.40 1.67
CA ILE A 67 3.49 18.64 2.15
C ILE A 67 3.43 18.58 3.68
N MET A 68 4.08 17.60 4.30
CA MET A 68 4.13 17.46 5.76
C MET A 68 4.75 18.70 6.42
N ASN A 69 5.78 19.30 5.81
CA ASN A 69 6.43 20.52 6.32
C ASN A 69 5.50 21.75 6.32
N GLN A 70 4.53 21.80 5.39
CA GLN A 70 3.51 22.84 5.32
C GLN A 70 2.32 22.54 6.25
N SER A 71 2.31 21.35 6.84
CA SER A 71 1.18 20.75 7.53
C SER A 71 1.58 20.26 8.92
N PRO A 72 2.03 21.15 9.83
CA PRO A 72 2.57 20.74 11.14
C PRO A 72 1.56 19.96 12.00
N GLU A 73 0.26 20.19 11.77
CA GLU A 73 -0.85 19.53 12.47
C GLU A 73 -0.98 18.03 12.15
N GLY A 74 -0.30 17.55 11.11
CA GLY A 74 -0.37 16.17 10.62
C GLY A 74 -1.11 16.05 9.30
N VAL A 75 -0.92 14.91 8.63
CA VAL A 75 -1.53 14.64 7.31
C VAL A 75 -2.16 13.24 7.27
N HIS A 76 -3.10 13.02 6.37
CA HIS A 76 -3.60 11.67 6.05
C HIS A 76 -3.06 11.23 4.69
N LEU A 77 -2.67 9.96 4.57
CA LEU A 77 -2.28 9.35 3.29
C LEU A 77 -3.38 8.42 2.81
N LEU A 78 -3.87 8.61 1.59
CA LEU A 78 -4.74 7.66 0.90
C LEU A 78 -3.99 7.12 -0.31
N CYS A 79 -3.73 5.80 -0.29
CA CYS A 79 -2.82 5.17 -1.22
C CYS A 79 -3.50 3.98 -1.91
N PHE A 80 -3.70 4.09 -3.22
CA PHE A 80 -4.41 3.09 -4.02
C PHE A 80 -3.47 2.06 -4.66
N SER A 81 -3.86 0.79 -4.68
CA SER A 81 -3.14 -0.30 -5.39
C SER A 81 -1.67 -0.38 -4.97
N GLN A 82 -0.71 -0.45 -5.90
CA GLN A 82 0.73 -0.40 -5.60
C GLN A 82 1.13 0.81 -4.75
N GLY A 83 0.38 1.91 -4.82
CA GLY A 83 0.59 3.09 -3.99
C GLY A 83 0.58 2.79 -2.50
N GLY A 84 -0.23 1.84 -2.01
CA GLY A 84 -0.22 1.48 -0.59
C GLY A 84 1.08 0.81 -0.15
N VAL A 85 1.68 0.01 -1.02
CA VAL A 85 2.99 -0.61 -0.79
C VAL A 85 4.10 0.46 -0.75
N ILE A 86 4.04 1.44 -1.65
CA ILE A 86 4.94 2.60 -1.66
C ILE A 86 4.77 3.43 -0.37
N CYS A 87 3.55 3.79 0.00
CA CYS A 87 3.27 4.57 1.20
C CYS A 87 3.76 3.88 2.47
N ARG A 88 3.55 2.56 2.59
CA ARG A 88 4.07 1.77 3.71
C ARG A 88 5.59 1.84 3.81
N ALA A 89 6.29 1.76 2.69
CA ALA A 89 7.75 1.89 2.66
C ALA A 89 8.22 3.32 2.97
N VAL A 90 7.51 4.35 2.50
CA VAL A 90 7.79 5.75 2.90
C VAL A 90 7.63 5.92 4.41
N LEU A 91 6.51 5.48 4.98
CA LEU A 91 6.25 5.55 6.43
C LEU A 91 7.30 4.80 7.25
N SER A 92 7.77 3.66 6.75
CA SER A 92 8.85 2.89 7.39
C SER A 92 10.20 3.62 7.30
N THR A 93 10.47 4.36 6.21
CA THR A 93 11.79 4.96 5.97
C THR A 93 11.90 6.44 6.39
N SER A 94 10.81 7.08 6.81
CA SER A 94 10.76 8.50 7.18
C SER A 94 10.64 8.70 8.71
N PRO A 95 11.75 8.97 9.42
CA PRO A 95 11.75 8.99 10.90
C PRO A 95 10.92 10.10 11.55
N ASN A 96 10.66 11.18 10.81
CA ASN A 96 9.99 12.37 11.33
C ASN A 96 8.63 12.61 10.66
N HIS A 97 8.02 11.60 10.03
CA HIS A 97 6.71 11.80 9.43
C HIS A 97 5.65 12.14 10.50
N ASN A 98 4.68 12.98 10.14
CA ASN A 98 3.53 13.36 10.96
C ASN A 98 2.20 12.81 10.42
N VAL A 99 2.27 11.74 9.62
CA VAL A 99 1.09 11.04 9.11
C VAL A 99 0.22 10.50 10.26
N HIS A 100 -1.06 10.89 10.27
CA HIS A 100 -2.06 10.42 11.21
C HIS A 100 -2.73 9.14 10.72
N THR A 101 -3.38 9.19 9.57
CA THR A 101 -4.08 8.03 9.00
C THR A 101 -3.37 7.57 7.74
N PHE A 102 -3.04 6.29 7.66
CA PHE A 102 -2.66 5.62 6.44
C PHE A 102 -3.83 4.76 5.94
N ILE A 103 -4.45 5.16 4.83
CA ILE A 103 -5.53 4.43 4.16
C ILE A 103 -4.93 3.69 2.95
N ALA A 104 -4.83 2.37 3.07
CA ALA A 104 -4.46 1.48 1.97
C ALA A 104 -5.72 1.03 1.23
N LEU A 105 -5.92 1.53 0.02
CA LEU A 105 -7.09 1.25 -0.80
C LEU A 105 -6.75 0.17 -1.83
N SER A 106 -7.21 -1.05 -1.56
CA SER A 106 -6.98 -2.27 -2.35
C SER A 106 -5.53 -2.45 -2.81
N SER A 107 -4.62 -2.48 -1.84
CA SER A 107 -3.17 -2.58 -2.08
C SER A 107 -2.65 -4.00 -1.88
N PRO A 108 -1.63 -4.46 -2.63
CA PRO A 108 -1.02 -5.79 -2.40
C PRO A 108 -0.01 -5.74 -1.24
N LEU A 109 -0.48 -5.46 -0.01
CA LEU A 109 0.39 -5.18 1.14
C LEU A 109 1.25 -6.38 1.58
N ALA A 110 0.72 -7.60 1.42
CA ALA A 110 1.45 -8.85 1.62
C ALA A 110 2.03 -9.43 0.32
N GLY A 111 1.94 -8.69 -0.79
CA GLY A 111 2.44 -9.08 -2.11
C GLY A 111 1.35 -9.49 -3.09
N GLN A 112 1.78 -9.93 -4.27
CA GLN A 112 0.94 -10.39 -5.37
C GLN A 112 1.40 -11.77 -5.84
N TYR A 113 0.45 -12.65 -6.09
CA TYR A 113 0.64 -13.95 -6.76
C TYR A 113 -0.63 -14.38 -7.48
N GLY A 114 -0.79 -13.98 -8.74
CA GLY A 114 -1.97 -14.35 -9.53
C GLY A 114 -1.91 -13.89 -10.97
N GLU A 115 -2.61 -14.62 -11.83
CA GLU A 115 -2.78 -14.30 -13.25
C GLU A 115 -3.77 -13.15 -13.41
N THR A 116 -3.30 -12.02 -13.94
CA THR A 116 -4.14 -10.84 -14.17
C THR A 116 -3.80 -10.21 -15.52
N ASP A 117 -4.71 -9.44 -16.08
CA ASP A 117 -4.45 -8.65 -17.30
C ASP A 117 -3.24 -7.73 -17.14
N TYR A 118 -2.99 -7.23 -15.93
CA TYR A 118 -1.82 -6.41 -15.62
C TYR A 118 -0.53 -7.22 -15.64
N LEU A 119 -0.54 -8.43 -15.08
CA LEU A 119 0.58 -9.36 -15.15
C LEU A 119 0.89 -9.72 -16.60
N MET A 120 -0.14 -10.04 -17.40
CA MET A 120 0.03 -10.39 -18.82
C MET A 120 0.57 -9.22 -19.66
N LYS A 121 0.28 -7.97 -19.29
CA LYS A 121 0.87 -6.79 -19.92
C LYS A 121 2.35 -6.62 -19.56
N ALA A 122 2.73 -6.91 -18.31
CA ALA A 122 4.11 -6.80 -17.84
C ALA A 122 4.99 -7.98 -18.27
N PHE A 123 4.41 -9.18 -18.35
CA PHE A 123 5.07 -10.43 -18.72
C PHE A 123 4.23 -11.19 -19.76
N PRO A 124 4.22 -10.74 -21.03
CA PRO A 124 3.45 -11.41 -22.07
C PRO A 124 3.86 -12.88 -22.22
N ASN A 125 2.87 -13.78 -22.24
CA ASN A 125 3.04 -15.24 -22.38
C ASN A 125 3.80 -15.93 -21.23
N CYS A 126 3.95 -15.29 -20.06
CA CYS A 126 4.53 -15.91 -18.88
C CYS A 126 3.43 -16.46 -17.98
N LEU A 127 3.45 -17.77 -17.68
CA LEU A 127 2.59 -18.36 -16.65
C LEU A 127 2.98 -17.80 -15.27
N LYS A 128 2.02 -17.64 -14.35
CA LYS A 128 2.31 -17.06 -13.01
C LYS A 128 3.44 -17.83 -12.30
N GLU A 129 3.49 -19.15 -12.46
CA GLU A 129 4.48 -20.04 -11.86
C GLU A 129 5.89 -19.85 -12.42
N LEU A 130 6.06 -19.13 -13.54
CA LEU A 130 7.36 -18.84 -14.15
C LEU A 130 7.83 -17.40 -13.90
N VAL A 131 6.98 -16.53 -13.35
CA VAL A 131 7.31 -15.13 -13.07
C VAL A 131 8.48 -15.00 -12.11
N TYR A 132 8.67 -15.95 -11.18
CA TYR A 132 9.80 -15.99 -10.26
C TYR A 132 11.17 -16.04 -10.99
N LEU A 133 11.25 -16.66 -12.18
CA LEU A 133 12.48 -16.70 -12.97
C LEU A 133 12.90 -15.30 -13.41
N VAL A 134 11.92 -14.46 -13.77
CA VAL A 134 12.19 -13.06 -14.13
C VAL A 134 12.45 -12.25 -12.87
N CYS A 135 11.57 -12.36 -11.88
CA CYS A 135 11.58 -11.49 -10.72
C CYS A 135 12.71 -11.76 -9.72
N TYR A 136 13.19 -12.99 -9.59
CA TYR A 136 14.19 -13.34 -8.57
C TYR A 136 15.56 -13.71 -9.16
N HIS A 137 15.62 -14.10 -10.45
CA HIS A 137 16.87 -14.52 -11.11
C HIS A 137 17.26 -13.65 -12.31
N GLY A 138 16.35 -12.83 -12.84
CA GLY A 138 16.54 -12.03 -14.05
C GLY A 138 16.51 -10.52 -13.80
N MET A 139 15.80 -9.81 -14.68
CA MET A 139 15.66 -8.35 -14.66
C MET A 139 14.70 -7.84 -13.57
N GLY A 140 14.32 -8.67 -12.59
CA GLY A 140 13.39 -8.34 -11.52
C GLY A 140 13.64 -7.00 -10.81
N PRO A 141 14.89 -6.65 -10.44
CA PRO A 141 15.19 -5.37 -9.79
C PRO A 141 14.82 -4.11 -10.59
N GLU A 142 14.52 -4.25 -11.88
CA GLU A 142 14.12 -3.14 -12.77
C GLU A 142 12.60 -2.98 -12.91
N ILE A 143 11.80 -3.90 -12.36
CA ILE A 143 10.34 -4.01 -12.59
C ILE A 143 9.58 -3.92 -11.26
N SER A 144 8.75 -2.90 -11.07
CA SER A 144 8.03 -2.66 -9.82
C SER A 144 7.15 -3.81 -9.36
N ILE A 145 6.54 -4.56 -10.28
CA ILE A 145 5.71 -5.72 -9.95
C ILE A 145 6.55 -6.81 -9.26
N CYS A 146 7.81 -6.98 -9.66
CA CYS A 146 8.71 -7.96 -9.05
C CYS A 146 9.10 -7.59 -7.61
N ASP A 147 9.11 -6.30 -7.28
CA ASP A 147 9.39 -5.83 -5.91
C ASP A 147 8.36 -6.30 -4.89
N TYR A 148 7.15 -6.67 -5.32
CA TYR A 148 6.12 -7.26 -4.45
C TYR A 148 5.51 -8.56 -4.99
N TRP A 149 6.13 -9.18 -5.99
CA TRP A 149 5.81 -10.56 -6.37
C TRP A 149 6.21 -11.47 -5.21
N ASN A 150 5.24 -12.19 -4.66
CA ASN A 150 5.40 -13.03 -3.48
C ASN A 150 4.99 -14.46 -3.82
N ASP A 151 5.92 -15.23 -4.40
CA ASP A 151 5.69 -16.61 -4.77
C ASP A 151 5.72 -17.53 -3.53
N PRO A 152 4.61 -18.20 -3.18
CA PRO A 152 4.55 -19.10 -2.03
C PRO A 152 5.30 -20.42 -2.24
N HIS A 153 5.59 -20.81 -3.48
CA HIS A 153 6.26 -22.06 -3.85
C HIS A 153 7.78 -21.90 -3.93
N HIS A 154 8.25 -20.69 -4.23
CA HIS A 154 9.67 -20.37 -4.37
C HIS A 154 10.19 -19.46 -3.25
N ARG A 155 9.83 -19.76 -1.99
CA ARG A 155 10.17 -18.93 -0.81
C ARG A 155 11.66 -18.61 -0.66
N ALA A 156 12.55 -19.58 -0.94
CA ALA A 156 13.99 -19.35 -0.86
C ALA A 156 14.47 -18.36 -1.92
N ASP A 157 13.90 -18.40 -3.13
CA ASP A 157 14.21 -17.44 -4.20
C ASP A 157 13.60 -16.08 -3.91
N TYR A 158 12.37 -16.00 -3.44
CA TYR A 158 11.74 -14.76 -2.97
C TYR A 158 12.62 -14.06 -1.92
N LEU A 159 13.04 -14.77 -0.88
CA LEU A 159 13.88 -14.20 0.18
C LEU A 159 15.28 -13.81 -0.32
N ARG A 160 15.80 -14.44 -1.39
CA ARG A 160 17.10 -14.06 -1.96
C ARG A 160 16.97 -12.89 -2.93
N GLY A 161 16.17 -13.05 -3.98
CA GLY A 161 16.08 -12.17 -5.13
C GLY A 161 15.17 -10.95 -4.96
N ASN A 162 14.12 -11.02 -4.13
CA ASN A 162 13.30 -9.83 -3.86
C ASN A 162 14.02 -8.92 -2.84
N THR A 163 14.20 -7.65 -3.23
CA THR A 163 14.95 -6.65 -2.46
C THR A 163 14.06 -5.58 -1.83
N PHE A 164 12.74 -5.69 -2.00
CA PHE A 164 11.77 -4.70 -1.53
C PHE A 164 10.82 -5.31 -0.51
N LEU A 165 9.83 -6.13 -0.92
CA LEU A 165 8.76 -6.61 -0.04
C LEU A 165 9.27 -7.39 1.20
N PRO A 166 10.18 -8.38 1.08
CA PRO A 166 10.69 -9.07 2.25
C PRO A 166 11.52 -8.17 3.18
N LEU A 167 12.09 -7.08 2.65
CA LEU A 167 12.84 -6.11 3.44
C LEU A 167 11.89 -5.28 4.32
N ILE A 168 10.86 -4.68 3.73
CA ILE A 168 9.87 -3.87 4.47
C ILE A 168 8.91 -4.71 5.31
N ASN A 169 8.78 -6.03 5.06
CA ASN A 169 8.06 -6.96 5.93
C ASN A 169 8.93 -7.49 7.08
N GLY A 170 10.23 -7.19 7.09
CA GLY A 170 11.17 -7.73 8.07
C GLY A 170 11.33 -9.25 8.01
N GLU A 171 11.08 -9.85 6.84
CA GLU A 171 11.33 -11.26 6.56
C GLU A 171 12.83 -11.51 6.33
N LYS A 172 13.57 -10.47 5.92
CA LYS A 172 15.02 -10.46 5.80
C LYS A 172 15.65 -9.55 6.86
N PRO A 173 16.66 -10.00 7.61
CA PRO A 173 17.36 -9.16 8.57
C PRO A 173 18.09 -8.01 7.85
N HIS A 174 17.93 -6.79 8.35
CA HIS A 174 18.72 -5.63 7.92
C HIS A 174 18.96 -4.65 9.08
N LYS A 175 20.01 -3.82 8.98
CA LYS A 175 20.45 -2.94 10.08
C LYS A 175 19.40 -1.92 10.54
N LEU A 176 18.49 -1.55 9.65
CA LEU A 176 17.48 -0.51 9.87
C LEU A 176 16.13 -1.06 10.35
N MET A 177 15.98 -2.37 10.58
CA MET A 177 14.67 -2.98 10.90
C MET A 177 14.01 -2.31 12.11
N LYS A 178 14.79 -2.06 13.17
CA LYS A 178 14.28 -1.42 14.38
C LYS A 178 13.79 -0.01 14.08
N ASP A 179 14.60 0.79 13.41
CA ASP A 179 14.23 2.17 13.05
C ASP A 179 12.98 2.18 12.16
N TRP A 180 12.91 1.26 11.18
CA TRP A 180 11.76 1.18 10.27
C TRP A 180 10.46 0.83 10.98
N ARG A 181 10.54 -0.11 11.92
CA ARG A 181 9.43 -0.44 12.80
C ARG A 181 8.99 0.77 13.63
N GLU A 182 9.92 1.46 14.30
CA GLU A 182 9.58 2.62 15.13
C GLU A 182 8.99 3.76 14.30
N ASN A 183 9.49 3.97 13.08
CA ASN A 183 8.94 4.95 12.16
C ASN A 183 7.49 4.59 11.79
N PHE A 184 7.24 3.36 11.34
CA PHE A 184 5.91 2.94 10.94
C PHE A 184 4.89 3.04 12.08
N LEU A 185 5.30 2.76 13.32
CA LEU A 185 4.44 2.87 14.52
C LEU A 185 3.97 4.29 14.87
N ARG A 186 4.53 5.32 14.23
CA ARG A 186 4.14 6.73 14.42
C ARG A 186 2.77 7.05 13.84
N ILE A 187 2.25 6.25 12.90
CA ILE A 187 0.88 6.45 12.40
C ILE A 187 -0.11 6.27 13.55
N LYS A 188 -1.20 7.04 13.54
CA LYS A 188 -2.28 6.96 14.53
C LYS A 188 -3.37 5.98 14.12
N LYS A 189 -3.59 5.80 12.81
CA LYS A 189 -4.52 4.82 12.27
C LYS A 189 -4.00 4.22 10.98
N MET A 190 -4.27 2.94 10.79
CA MET A 190 -4.12 2.21 9.54
C MET A 190 -5.48 1.67 9.11
N VAL A 191 -5.95 2.07 7.93
CA VAL A 191 -7.22 1.65 7.37
C VAL A 191 -6.92 0.78 6.16
N LEU A 192 -7.34 -0.47 6.23
CA LEU A 192 -7.11 -1.49 5.22
C LEU A 192 -8.43 -1.75 4.50
N ILE A 193 -8.47 -1.49 3.20
CA ILE A 193 -9.69 -1.58 2.38
C ILE A 193 -9.43 -2.56 1.25
N GLY A 194 -10.33 -3.50 1.03
CA GLY A 194 -10.27 -4.47 -0.07
C GLY A 194 -11.54 -5.33 -0.13
N GLY A 195 -11.62 -6.24 -1.09
CA GLY A 195 -12.82 -7.06 -1.25
C GLY A 195 -12.66 -8.21 -2.23
N PRO A 196 -13.56 -9.21 -2.16
CA PRO A 196 -13.45 -10.46 -2.92
C PRO A 196 -13.57 -10.28 -4.42
N ASP A 197 -14.28 -9.24 -4.87
CA ASP A 197 -14.57 -8.99 -6.29
C ASP A 197 -13.54 -8.02 -6.94
N ASP A 198 -12.40 -7.78 -6.29
CA ASP A 198 -11.35 -6.87 -6.80
C ASP A 198 -10.85 -7.31 -8.19
N GLY A 199 -10.59 -8.60 -8.37
CA GLY A 199 -10.21 -9.17 -9.67
C GLY A 199 -8.79 -8.85 -10.15
N VAL A 200 -7.96 -8.15 -9.36
CA VAL A 200 -6.55 -7.89 -9.69
C VAL A 200 -5.64 -8.30 -8.53
N ILE A 201 -5.85 -7.77 -7.33
CA ILE A 201 -5.08 -8.13 -6.15
C ILE A 201 -5.33 -9.60 -5.83
N THR A 202 -4.28 -10.42 -5.91
CA THR A 202 -4.39 -11.87 -5.76
C THR A 202 -3.33 -12.39 -4.78
N PRO A 203 -3.74 -13.02 -3.66
CA PRO A 203 -5.12 -13.09 -3.16
C PRO A 203 -5.62 -11.69 -2.76
N TRP A 204 -6.93 -11.43 -2.86
CA TRP A 204 -7.50 -10.11 -2.52
C TRP A 204 -7.29 -9.75 -1.04
N GLN A 205 -7.15 -10.76 -0.17
CA GLN A 205 -6.79 -10.60 1.23
C GLN A 205 -5.41 -9.97 1.44
N SER A 206 -4.56 -9.87 0.41
CA SER A 206 -3.31 -9.11 0.46
C SER A 206 -3.54 -7.65 0.83
N SER A 207 -4.72 -7.08 0.53
CA SER A 207 -5.16 -5.76 1.00
C SER A 207 -5.40 -5.67 2.50
N HIS A 208 -5.55 -6.80 3.17
CA HIS A 208 -5.67 -6.93 4.62
C HIS A 208 -4.47 -7.66 5.23
N TYR A 209 -3.31 -7.70 4.55
CA TYR A 209 -2.12 -8.47 4.96
C TYR A 209 -2.32 -10.00 5.08
N GLY A 210 -3.41 -10.56 4.53
CA GLY A 210 -3.54 -12.01 4.34
C GLY A 210 -2.80 -12.45 3.08
N PHE A 211 -2.27 -13.67 3.07
CA PHE A 211 -1.54 -14.20 1.91
C PHE A 211 -1.52 -15.72 1.90
N TYR A 212 -1.19 -16.29 0.74
CA TYR A 212 -1.08 -17.73 0.55
C TYR A 212 0.00 -18.38 1.42
N ASP A 213 -0.29 -19.60 1.89
CA ASP A 213 0.73 -20.57 2.28
C ASP A 213 1.21 -21.41 1.08
N ALA A 214 2.02 -22.43 1.35
CA ALA A 214 2.58 -23.31 0.32
C ALA A 214 1.54 -24.16 -0.43
N SER A 215 0.31 -24.28 0.07
CA SER A 215 -0.80 -24.96 -0.59
C SER A 215 -1.74 -23.98 -1.32
N GLU A 216 -1.38 -22.70 -1.40
CA GLU A 216 -2.24 -21.62 -1.88
C GLU A 216 -3.52 -21.44 -1.05
N ASP A 217 -3.54 -21.91 0.20
CA ASP A 217 -4.59 -21.58 1.16
C ASP A 217 -4.31 -20.19 1.75
N VAL A 218 -5.35 -19.36 1.87
CA VAL A 218 -5.19 -18.01 2.41
C VAL A 218 -4.99 -18.04 3.92
N VAL A 219 -3.82 -17.58 4.36
CA VAL A 219 -3.50 -17.35 5.77
C VAL A 219 -3.79 -15.89 6.12
N GLU A 220 -4.72 -15.68 7.05
CA GLU A 220 -5.11 -14.36 7.53
C GLU A 220 -3.98 -13.62 8.25
N MET A 221 -4.04 -12.29 8.25
CA MET A 221 -3.03 -11.38 8.83
C MET A 221 -2.45 -11.84 10.18
N ARG A 222 -3.31 -12.22 11.13
CA ARG A 222 -2.89 -12.55 12.50
C ARG A 222 -2.10 -13.85 12.59
N ASN A 223 -2.20 -14.69 11.56
CA ASN A 223 -1.50 -15.97 11.46
C ASN A 223 -0.21 -15.89 10.62
N GLN A 224 0.07 -14.75 10.01
CA GLN A 224 1.31 -14.49 9.28
C GLN A 224 2.51 -14.35 10.22
N GLU A 225 3.69 -14.80 9.79
CA GLU A 225 4.90 -14.77 10.62
C GLU A 225 5.35 -13.34 10.94
N PHE A 226 5.25 -12.40 10.00
CA PHE A 226 5.58 -10.99 10.25
C PHE A 226 4.68 -10.35 11.32
N TYR A 227 3.43 -10.79 11.42
CA TYR A 227 2.49 -10.34 12.45
C TYR A 227 2.85 -10.96 13.79
N LYS A 228 3.02 -12.28 13.85
CA LYS A 228 3.36 -13.00 15.10
C LYS A 228 4.65 -12.48 15.72
N ARG A 229 5.65 -12.19 14.88
CA ARG A 229 6.96 -11.65 15.28
C ARG A 229 6.97 -10.13 15.43
N ASP A 230 5.88 -9.46 15.03
CA ASP A 230 5.71 -8.01 15.07
C ASP A 230 6.86 -7.24 14.40
N THR A 231 7.34 -7.75 13.26
CA THR A 231 8.61 -7.35 12.63
C THR A 231 8.66 -5.87 12.26
N PHE A 232 7.53 -5.32 11.82
CA PHE A 232 7.38 -3.90 11.46
C PHE A 232 6.30 -3.19 12.30
N GLY A 233 5.83 -3.79 13.40
CA GLY A 233 4.89 -3.15 14.33
C GLY A 233 3.40 -3.37 14.03
N LEU A 234 3.04 -4.23 13.08
CA LEU A 234 1.64 -4.50 12.72
C LEU A 234 0.81 -5.05 13.88
N ARG A 235 1.35 -6.01 14.65
CA ARG A 235 0.66 -6.56 15.82
C ARG A 235 0.54 -5.50 16.91
N THR A 236 1.56 -4.66 17.07
CA THR A 236 1.51 -3.51 17.99
C THR A 236 0.40 -2.53 17.61
N LEU A 237 0.26 -2.15 16.33
CA LEU A 237 -0.83 -1.27 15.87
C LEU A 237 -2.21 -1.92 16.08
N ASP A 238 -2.35 -3.21 15.76
CA ASP A 238 -3.60 -3.95 15.92
C ASP A 238 -4.00 -4.03 17.40
N ALA A 239 -3.05 -4.35 18.28
CA ALA A 239 -3.26 -4.39 19.73
C ALA A 239 -3.60 -3.01 20.33
N ARG A 240 -3.11 -1.92 19.72
CA ARG A 240 -3.46 -0.54 20.10
C ARG A 240 -4.87 -0.13 19.65
N GLY A 241 -5.54 -0.97 18.85
CA GLY A 241 -6.85 -0.68 18.25
C GLY A 241 -6.75 0.26 17.04
N ASP A 242 -5.56 0.38 16.44
CA ASP A 242 -5.28 1.35 15.38
C ASP A 242 -5.37 0.80 13.97
N VAL A 243 -5.66 -0.50 13.84
CA VAL A 243 -5.95 -1.14 12.56
C VAL A 243 -7.47 -1.23 12.37
N SER A 244 -7.99 -0.66 11.28
CA SER A 244 -9.37 -0.81 10.85
C SER A 244 -9.40 -1.56 9.52
N MET A 245 -10.18 -2.64 9.44
CA MET A 245 -10.44 -3.34 8.18
C MET A 245 -11.80 -2.91 7.61
N CYS A 246 -11.88 -2.71 6.30
CA CYS A 246 -13.12 -2.47 5.58
C CYS A 246 -13.21 -3.42 4.38
N VAL A 247 -14.05 -4.45 4.51
CA VAL A 247 -14.33 -5.39 3.41
C VAL A 247 -15.55 -4.88 2.64
N GLN A 248 -15.45 -4.74 1.32
CA GLN A 248 -16.56 -4.35 0.47
C GLN A 248 -16.65 -5.29 -0.74
N SER A 249 -17.77 -6.00 -0.89
CA SER A 249 -18.05 -6.82 -2.07
C SER A 249 -18.61 -5.97 -3.22
N GLY A 250 -18.56 -6.52 -4.43
CA GLY A 250 -19.10 -5.94 -5.66
C GLY A 250 -18.29 -4.77 -6.21
N VAL A 251 -16.99 -4.69 -5.89
CA VAL A 251 -16.11 -3.59 -6.32
C VAL A 251 -14.92 -4.16 -7.08
N GLU A 252 -14.92 -3.98 -8.40
CA GLU A 252 -13.77 -4.25 -9.25
C GLU A 252 -12.60 -3.32 -8.91
N HIS A 253 -11.36 -3.77 -9.15
CA HIS A 253 -10.13 -3.05 -8.79
C HIS A 253 -10.13 -1.60 -9.28
N THR A 254 -10.57 -1.38 -10.52
CA THR A 254 -10.60 -0.05 -11.17
C THR A 254 -11.67 0.88 -10.62
N LYS A 255 -12.54 0.40 -9.72
CA LYS A 255 -13.68 1.14 -9.17
C LYS A 255 -13.49 1.57 -7.72
N TRP A 256 -12.52 1.05 -6.99
CA TRP A 256 -12.29 1.40 -5.57
C TRP A 256 -12.22 2.90 -5.30
N HIS A 257 -11.48 3.63 -6.13
CA HIS A 257 -11.31 5.08 -5.97
C HIS A 257 -12.45 5.91 -6.61
N SER A 258 -13.48 5.30 -7.20
CA SER A 258 -14.59 6.04 -7.84
C SER A 258 -15.96 5.60 -7.33
N ASN A 259 -15.99 4.68 -6.37
CA ASN A 259 -17.21 4.14 -5.80
C ASN A 259 -17.63 4.94 -4.55
N ILE A 260 -18.77 5.61 -4.63
CA ILE A 260 -19.30 6.44 -3.53
C ILE A 260 -19.64 5.62 -2.28
N THR A 261 -20.05 4.36 -2.45
CA THR A 261 -20.33 3.44 -1.34
C THR A 261 -19.05 3.11 -0.59
N VAL A 262 -17.95 2.81 -1.31
CA VAL A 262 -16.62 2.63 -0.71
C VAL A 262 -16.20 3.87 0.06
N PHE A 263 -16.36 5.05 -0.54
CA PHE A 263 -16.00 6.31 0.13
C PHE A 263 -16.77 6.50 1.44
N ASN A 264 -18.09 6.39 1.40
CA ASN A 264 -18.95 6.59 2.57
C ASN A 264 -18.70 5.55 3.68
N ASN A 265 -18.53 4.28 3.30
CA ASN A 265 -18.40 3.19 4.28
C ASN A 265 -16.98 3.09 4.86
N CYS A 266 -15.96 3.26 4.01
CA CYS A 266 -14.60 2.89 4.34
C CYS A 266 -13.64 4.06 4.52
N ILE A 267 -13.89 5.23 3.91
CA ILE A 267 -12.89 6.31 3.81
C ILE A 267 -13.31 7.55 4.62
N LYS A 268 -14.54 8.04 4.42
CA LYS A 268 -15.01 9.36 4.87
C LYS A 268 -14.71 9.67 6.34
N LYS A 269 -14.97 8.71 7.24
CA LYS A 269 -14.78 8.90 8.69
C LYS A 269 -13.31 9.05 9.13
N TRP A 270 -12.36 8.76 8.25
CA TRP A 270 -10.93 8.77 8.55
C TRP A 270 -10.18 9.97 7.96
N LEU A 271 -10.90 10.83 7.25
CA LEU A 271 -10.39 12.06 6.62
C LEU A 271 -10.73 13.31 7.47
N ILE A 272 -10.91 13.14 8.78
CA ILE A 272 -11.30 14.15 9.76
C ILE A 272 -10.17 14.34 10.77
#